data_AF-A0A2P8G4B0-F1
#
_entry.id   AF-A0A2P8G4B0-F1
#
_cell.length_a   1.000
_cell.length_b   1.000
_cell.length_c   1.000
_cell.angle_alpha   90.00
_cell.angle_beta   90.00
_cell.angle_gamma   90.00
#
_symmetry.space_group_name_H-M   'P 1'
#
loop_
_entity.id
_entity.type
_entity.pdbx_description
1 polymer ?
#
loop_
_entity_poly.entity_id
_entity_poly.type
_entity_poly.pdbx_seq_one_letter_code
_entity_poly.pdbx_strand_id
1 'polypeptide(L)'
;MNEGRVSRGAEKALGIIGIIFNLIVIGSTIFLISNSDSFQSSPQFQQIEEEIRNNPSFANPQDAQAAVDAFAASFGAVGWTLVALLAISTLFAILAVLNLRKDKNAKLAGAFFIIAGLFAGILSLTSILFYIAAIMCFVRRPKRTHNDDLRYRDDDRGGRTDDYSRRTHDAESRTDEALHKKEDTPYRPL
;
A
#
# COMPACT_ATOMS: atom_id res chain seq x y z
N MET A 1 8.63 26.20 -14.17
CA MET A 1 7.51 25.61 -13.39
C MET A 1 7.77 24.11 -13.33
N ASN A 2 8.25 23.61 -12.18
CA ASN A 2 8.52 22.18 -12.00
C ASN A 2 7.22 21.51 -11.58
N GLU A 3 6.50 20.90 -12.53
CA GLU A 3 5.41 20.00 -12.21
C GLU A 3 5.99 18.76 -11.51
N GLY A 4 5.95 18.77 -10.18
CA GLY A 4 6.29 17.61 -9.36
C GLY A 4 5.35 16.47 -9.70
N ARG A 5 5.76 15.58 -10.61
CA ARG A 5 5.08 14.31 -10.89
C ARG A 5 5.00 13.55 -9.57
N VAL A 6 3.88 13.64 -8.85
CA VAL A 6 3.73 12.99 -7.54
C VAL A 6 3.94 11.50 -7.75
N SER A 7 5.12 10.98 -7.41
CA SER A 7 5.53 9.65 -7.85
C SER A 7 4.65 8.61 -7.15
N ARG A 8 4.29 7.52 -7.85
CA ARG A 8 3.83 6.28 -7.20
C ARG A 8 5.02 5.56 -6.51
N GLY A 9 6.15 6.24 -6.37
CA GLY A 9 7.40 5.73 -5.83
C GLY A 9 7.40 5.72 -4.30
N ALA A 10 6.75 6.68 -3.64
CA ALA A 10 6.74 6.76 -2.17
C ALA A 10 6.09 5.52 -1.51
N GLU A 11 4.93 5.06 -1.99
CA GLU A 11 4.28 3.85 -1.46
C GLU A 11 5.09 2.59 -1.74
N LYS A 12 5.64 2.48 -2.96
CA LYS A 12 6.50 1.35 -3.34
C LYS A 12 7.77 1.34 -2.50
N ALA A 13 8.40 2.49 -2.30
CA ALA A 13 9.59 2.64 -1.47
C ALA A 13 9.28 2.28 -0.02
N LEU A 14 8.19 2.79 0.56
CA LEU A 14 7.81 2.48 1.94
C LEU A 14 7.50 0.98 2.13
N GLY A 15 6.78 0.38 1.17
CA GLY A 15 6.52 -1.06 1.18
C GLY A 15 7.79 -1.91 1.07
N ILE A 16 8.72 -1.54 0.19
CA ILE A 16 10.02 -2.21 0.04
C ILE A 16 10.86 -2.05 1.31
N ILE A 17 10.92 -0.84 1.88
CA ILE A 17 11.63 -0.57 3.13
C ILE A 17 11.06 -1.43 4.26
N GLY A 18 9.72 -1.50 4.39
CA GLY A 18 9.06 -2.36 5.37
C GLY A 18 9.43 -3.85 5.20
N ILE A 19 9.47 -4.35 3.96
CA ILE A 19 9.91 -5.73 3.67
C ILE A 19 11.35 -5.95 4.10
N ILE A 20 12.26 -5.03 3.79
CA ILE A 20 13.68 -5.14 4.17
C ILE A 20 13.82 -5.20 5.70
N PHE A 21 13.17 -4.31 6.43
CA PHE A 21 13.17 -4.35 7.90
C PHE A 21 12.57 -5.66 8.43
N ASN A 22 11.51 -6.17 7.79
CA ASN A 22 10.91 -7.44 8.19
C ASN A 22 11.87 -8.62 7.99
N LEU A 23 12.63 -8.63 6.89
CA LEU A 23 13.67 -9.63 6.65
C LEU A 23 14.82 -9.52 7.64
N ILE A 24 15.21 -8.31 8.05
CA ILE A 24 16.21 -8.11 9.10
C ILE A 24 15.71 -8.71 10.42
N VAL A 25 14.46 -8.41 10.82
CA VAL A 25 13.87 -8.98 12.03
C VAL A 25 13.82 -10.50 11.95
N ILE A 26 13.37 -11.08 10.83
CA ILE A 26 13.38 -12.53 10.64
C ILE A 26 14.80 -13.09 10.80
N GLY A 27 15.79 -12.50 10.15
CA GLY A 27 17.19 -12.91 10.24
C GLY A 27 17.73 -12.83 11.66
N SER A 28 17.44 -11.74 12.38
CA SER A 28 17.80 -11.56 13.79
C SER A 28 17.10 -12.58 14.69
N THR A 29 15.82 -12.86 14.49
CA THR A 29 15.09 -13.87 15.26
C THR A 29 15.64 -15.27 15.01
N ILE A 30 15.88 -15.66 13.75
CA ILE A 30 16.52 -16.94 13.42
C ILE A 30 17.90 -17.02 14.07
N PHE A 31 18.69 -15.96 14.00
CA PHE A 31 20.00 -15.91 14.65
C PHE A 31 19.89 -16.12 16.17
N LEU A 32 18.95 -15.45 16.84
CA LEU A 32 18.74 -15.61 18.28
C LEU A 32 18.34 -17.04 18.66
N ILE A 33 17.43 -17.66 17.90
CA ILE A 33 16.95 -19.03 18.18
C ILE A 33 18.06 -20.05 17.88
N SER A 34 18.80 -19.89 16.78
CA SER A 34 19.92 -20.77 16.44
C SER A 34 21.09 -20.66 17.43
N ASN A 35 21.14 -19.58 18.22
CA ASN A 35 22.09 -19.38 19.30
C ASN A 35 21.43 -19.57 20.69
N SER A 36 20.37 -20.37 20.78
CA SER A 36 19.65 -20.62 22.04
C SER A 36 20.54 -21.18 23.15
N ASP A 37 21.57 -21.94 22.81
CA ASP A 37 22.52 -22.51 23.80
C ASP A 37 23.29 -21.39 24.53
N SER A 38 23.61 -20.30 23.81
CA SER A 38 24.22 -19.09 24.38
C SER A 38 23.25 -18.35 25.31
N PHE A 39 21.94 -18.46 25.07
CA PHE A 39 20.92 -17.88 25.95
C PHE A 39 20.72 -18.73 27.22
N GLN A 40 20.69 -20.06 27.10
CA GLN A 40 20.58 -20.96 28.24
C GLN A 40 21.80 -20.89 29.17
N SER A 41 22.98 -20.61 28.62
CA SER A 41 24.21 -20.39 29.40
C SER A 41 24.35 -18.96 29.95
N SER A 42 23.38 -18.08 29.69
CA SER A 42 23.43 -16.71 30.19
C SER A 42 23.19 -16.63 31.71
N PRO A 43 23.80 -15.66 32.42
CA PRO A 43 23.55 -15.44 33.85
C PRO A 43 22.07 -15.25 34.18
N GLN A 44 21.29 -14.66 33.26
CA GLN A 44 19.86 -14.44 33.42
C GLN A 44 19.07 -15.76 33.40
N PHE A 45 19.42 -16.68 32.49
CA PHE A 45 18.77 -17.97 32.44
C PHE A 45 19.15 -18.85 33.65
N GLN A 46 20.40 -18.78 34.08
CA GLN A 46 20.87 -19.46 35.31
C GLN A 46 20.14 -18.97 36.56
N GLN A 47 19.85 -17.67 36.66
CA GLN A 47 19.03 -17.13 37.75
C GLN A 47 17.61 -17.69 37.72
N ILE A 48 16.99 -17.77 36.54
CA ILE A 48 15.64 -18.36 36.39
C ILE A 48 15.67 -19.85 36.77
N GLU A 49 16.69 -20.59 36.33
CA GLU A 49 16.86 -22.00 36.68
C GLU A 49 17.04 -22.20 38.20
N GLU A 50 17.86 -21.37 38.84
CA GLU A 50 18.09 -21.41 40.28
C GLU A 50 16.84 -21.03 41.09
N GLU A 51 16.09 -20.02 40.65
CA GLU A 51 14.80 -19.65 41.24
C GLU A 51 13.77 -20.78 41.14
N ILE A 52 13.70 -21.46 39.99
CA ILE A 52 12.79 -22.60 39.79
C ILE A 52 13.22 -23.80 40.64
N ARG A 53 14.52 -24.12 40.70
CA ARG A 53 15.06 -25.23 41.51
C ARG A 53 14.86 -25.00 43.01
N ASN A 54 14.96 -23.76 43.49
CA ASN A 54 14.80 -23.41 44.89
C ASN A 54 13.34 -23.09 45.28
N ASN A 55 12.40 -23.17 44.34
CA ASN A 55 11.00 -22.85 44.61
C ASN A 55 10.34 -23.99 45.42
N PRO A 56 9.80 -23.71 46.63
CA PRO A 56 9.18 -24.71 47.49
C PRO A 56 7.87 -25.29 46.92
N SER A 57 7.36 -24.75 45.82
CA SER A 57 6.17 -25.27 45.12
C SER A 57 6.44 -26.57 44.35
N PHE A 58 7.70 -26.87 44.03
CA PHE A 58 8.08 -28.13 43.41
C PHE A 58 8.42 -29.15 44.49
N ALA A 59 7.68 -30.27 44.50
CA ALA A 59 7.84 -31.32 45.51
C ALA A 59 9.18 -32.06 45.38
N ASN A 60 9.73 -32.15 44.16
CA ASN A 60 10.98 -32.83 43.87
C ASN A 60 11.86 -32.02 42.89
N PRO A 61 13.19 -32.16 42.96
CA PRO A 61 14.11 -31.51 42.02
C PRO A 61 13.95 -31.99 40.56
N GLN A 62 13.41 -33.19 40.34
CA GLN A 62 13.10 -33.70 39.00
C GLN A 62 11.94 -32.92 38.34
N ASP A 63 10.92 -32.55 39.12
CA ASP A 63 9.78 -31.78 38.61
C ASP A 63 10.20 -30.34 38.27
N ALA A 64 11.08 -29.76 39.08
CA ALA A 64 11.68 -28.46 38.80
C ALA A 64 12.53 -28.48 37.52
N GLN A 65 13.33 -29.53 37.29
CA GLN A 65 14.09 -29.68 36.06
C GLN A 65 13.19 -29.80 34.84
N ALA A 66 12.12 -30.61 34.92
CA ALA A 66 11.16 -30.76 33.83
C ALA A 66 10.47 -29.43 33.48
N ALA A 67 10.22 -28.57 34.47
CA ALA A 67 9.66 -27.23 34.25
C ALA A 67 10.65 -26.32 33.50
N VAL A 68 11.94 -26.34 33.85
CA VAL A 68 12.99 -25.56 33.15
C VAL A 68 13.14 -26.04 31.70
N ASP A 69 13.19 -27.35 31.49
CA ASP A 69 13.32 -27.94 30.16
C ASP A 69 12.09 -27.62 29.29
N ALA A 70 10.88 -27.69 29.87
CA ALA A 70 9.64 -27.29 29.20
C ALA A 70 9.62 -25.79 28.85
N PHE A 71 10.11 -24.93 29.75
CA PHE A 71 10.25 -23.50 29.49
C PHE A 71 11.21 -23.24 28.32
N ALA A 72 12.39 -23.84 28.34
CA ALA A 72 13.37 -23.74 27.26
C ALA A 72 12.82 -24.22 25.91
N ALA A 73 12.15 -25.39 25.90
CA ALA A 73 11.52 -25.93 24.70
C ALA A 73 10.40 -25.01 24.17
N SER A 74 9.60 -24.44 25.07
CA SER A 74 8.54 -23.50 24.71
C SER A 74 9.10 -22.21 24.07
N PHE A 75 10.23 -21.71 24.57
CA PHE A 75 10.88 -20.53 24.02
C PHE A 75 11.34 -20.76 22.58
N GLY A 76 11.96 -21.92 22.31
CA GLY A 76 12.32 -22.32 20.94
C GLY A 76 11.10 -22.46 20.03
N ALA A 77 10.05 -23.13 20.50
CA ALA A 77 8.81 -23.32 19.73
C ALA A 77 8.09 -22.00 19.41
N VAL A 78 8.01 -21.08 20.37
CA VAL A 78 7.44 -19.73 20.19
C VAL A 78 8.29 -18.94 19.19
N GLY A 79 9.62 -19.01 19.29
CA GLY A 79 10.52 -18.37 18.34
C GLY A 79 10.28 -18.82 16.91
N TRP A 80 10.22 -20.14 16.65
CA TRP A 80 9.95 -20.68 15.32
C TRP A 80 8.54 -20.33 14.81
N THR A 81 7.56 -20.33 15.71
CA THR A 81 6.18 -19.88 15.39
C THR A 81 6.18 -18.42 14.94
N LEU A 82 6.94 -17.56 15.64
CA LEU A 82 7.08 -16.15 15.29
C LEU A 82 7.79 -15.96 13.94
N VAL A 83 8.83 -16.75 13.64
CA VAL A 83 9.49 -16.75 12.32
C VAL A 83 8.49 -17.13 11.22
N ALA A 84 7.69 -18.18 11.42
CA ALA A 84 6.67 -18.59 10.46
C ALA A 84 5.63 -17.49 10.22
N LEU A 85 5.18 -16.82 11.29
CA LEU A 85 4.24 -15.71 11.23
C LEU A 85 4.80 -14.51 10.43
N LEU A 86 6.07 -14.16 10.68
CA LEU A 86 6.78 -13.11 9.96
C LEU A 86 7.03 -13.47 8.49
N ALA A 87 7.26 -14.74 8.18
CA ALA A 87 7.39 -15.21 6.80
C ALA A 87 6.07 -15.05 6.03
N ILE A 88 4.94 -15.43 6.64
CA ILE A 88 3.60 -15.22 6.07
C ILE A 88 3.32 -13.72 5.88
N SER A 89 3.65 -12.90 6.89
CA SER A 89 3.56 -11.44 6.78
C SER A 89 4.33 -10.89 5.58
N THR A 90 5.56 -11.37 5.37
CA THR A 90 6.40 -10.98 4.23
C THR A 90 5.73 -11.34 2.90
N LEU A 91 5.11 -12.52 2.80
CA LEU A 91 4.41 -12.93 1.58
C LEU A 91 3.26 -11.98 1.24
N PHE A 92 2.45 -11.59 2.24
CA PHE A 92 1.39 -10.60 2.04
C PHE A 92 1.93 -9.22 1.66
N ALA A 93 3.03 -8.78 2.26
CA ALA A 93 3.68 -7.52 1.90
C ALA A 93 4.18 -7.53 0.44
N ILE A 94 4.76 -8.64 -0.02
CA ILE A 94 5.18 -8.80 -1.42
C ILE A 94 3.97 -8.75 -2.36
N LEU A 95 2.89 -9.47 -2.04
CA LEU A 95 1.66 -9.44 -2.83
C LEU A 95 1.06 -8.02 -2.90
N ALA A 96 1.11 -7.26 -1.81
CA ALA A 96 0.69 -5.86 -1.76
C ALA A 96 1.50 -4.99 -2.74
N VAL A 97 2.84 -5.08 -2.68
CA VAL A 97 3.74 -4.32 -3.57
C VAL A 97 3.55 -4.69 -5.04
N LEU A 98 3.38 -5.98 -5.34
CA LEU A 98 3.11 -6.45 -6.71
C LEU A 98 1.77 -5.93 -7.24
N ASN A 99 0.75 -5.85 -6.40
CA ASN A 99 -0.55 -5.31 -6.79
C ASN A 99 -0.49 -3.78 -7.02
N LEU A 100 0.36 -3.08 -6.27
CA LEU A 100 0.70 -1.67 -6.52
C LEU A 100 1.37 -1.42 -7.88
N ARG A 101 2.09 -2.42 -8.42
CA ARG A 101 2.76 -2.29 -9.73
C ARG A 101 1.79 -2.32 -10.90
N LYS A 102 0.65 -3.00 -10.80
CA LYS A 102 -0.29 -3.18 -11.91
C LYS A 102 -1.29 -2.04 -12.05
N ASP A 103 -1.22 -1.00 -11.22
CA ASP A 103 -2.15 0.14 -11.15
C ASP A 103 -3.63 -0.23 -10.97
N LYS A 104 -3.95 -1.53 -10.80
CA LYS A 104 -5.31 -2.04 -10.91
C LYS A 104 -6.16 -1.71 -9.69
N ASN A 105 -5.64 -1.73 -8.46
CA ASN A 105 -6.42 -1.40 -7.25
C ASN A 105 -5.54 -1.09 -6.02
N ALA A 106 -5.24 0.19 -5.76
CA ALA A 106 -4.49 0.62 -4.56
C ALA A 106 -5.17 0.19 -3.24
N LYS A 107 -6.52 0.19 -3.21
CA LYS A 107 -7.30 -0.24 -2.04
C LYS A 107 -7.05 -1.70 -1.64
N LEU A 108 -6.89 -2.60 -2.62
CA LEU A 108 -6.65 -4.02 -2.34
C LEU A 108 -5.24 -4.24 -1.78
N ALA A 109 -4.26 -3.49 -2.28
CA ALA A 109 -2.90 -3.55 -1.73
C ALA A 109 -2.81 -3.00 -0.30
N GLY A 110 -3.57 -1.94 0.01
CA GLY A 110 -3.69 -1.44 1.38
C GLY A 110 -4.21 -2.50 2.35
N ALA A 111 -5.23 -3.26 1.96
CA ALA A 111 -5.75 -4.38 2.76
C ALA A 111 -4.69 -5.46 3.02
N PHE A 112 -3.89 -5.83 2.00
CA PHE A 112 -2.80 -6.78 2.18
C PHE A 112 -1.69 -6.26 3.11
N PHE A 113 -1.42 -4.95 3.12
CA PHE A 113 -0.49 -4.36 4.09
C PHE A 113 -1.04 -4.35 5.51
N ILE A 114 -2.35 -4.15 5.72
CA ILE A 114 -2.97 -4.31 7.05
C ILE A 114 -2.78 -5.75 7.55
N ILE A 115 -3.07 -6.74 6.69
CA ILE A 115 -2.93 -8.16 7.03
C ILE A 115 -1.46 -8.50 7.31
N ALA A 116 -0.53 -8.00 6.49
CA ALA A 116 0.90 -8.16 6.73
C ALA A 116 1.33 -7.54 8.06
N GLY A 117 0.88 -6.32 8.37
CA GLY A 117 1.14 -5.64 9.64
C GLY A 117 0.60 -6.40 10.85
N LEU A 118 -0.59 -7.00 10.72
CA LEU A 118 -1.19 -7.82 11.78
C LEU A 118 -0.30 -9.04 12.10
N PHE A 119 0.13 -9.77 11.07
CA PHE A 119 1.03 -10.92 11.24
C PHE A 119 2.45 -10.54 11.65
N ALA A 120 2.90 -9.32 11.34
CA ALA A 120 4.17 -8.79 11.83
C ALA A 120 4.13 -8.39 13.32
N GLY A 121 2.94 -8.41 13.94
CA GLY A 121 2.72 -8.08 15.34
C GLY A 121 2.37 -6.61 15.55
N ILE A 122 1.36 -6.31 16.38
CA ILE A 122 0.72 -4.99 16.51
C ILE A 122 1.68 -3.84 16.86
N LEU A 123 2.79 -4.12 17.57
CA LEU A 123 3.76 -3.12 18.04
C LEU A 123 5.16 -3.27 17.45
N SER A 124 5.35 -4.18 16.48
CA SER A 124 6.64 -4.30 15.82
C SER A 124 6.94 -3.06 14.97
N LEU A 125 8.22 -2.65 14.94
CA LEU A 125 8.68 -1.56 14.08
C LEU A 125 8.32 -1.81 12.60
N THR A 126 8.30 -3.09 12.20
CA THR A 126 7.94 -3.54 10.85
C THR A 126 6.44 -3.41 10.57
N SER A 127 5.58 -3.66 11.56
CA SER A 127 4.13 -3.55 11.36
C SER A 127 3.68 -2.10 11.26
N ILE A 128 4.32 -1.19 11.98
CA ILE A 128 4.05 0.25 11.89
C ILE A 128 4.33 0.75 10.47
N LEU A 129 5.44 0.32 9.85
CA LEU A 129 5.76 0.62 8.45
C LEU A 129 4.68 0.09 7.49
N PHE A 130 4.20 -1.14 7.71
CA PHE A 130 3.12 -1.71 6.91
C PHE A 130 1.79 -0.99 7.12
N TYR A 131 1.44 -0.55 8.33
CA TYR A 131 0.23 0.23 8.58
C TYR A 131 0.29 1.61 7.91
N ILE A 132 1.44 2.30 7.96
CA ILE A 132 1.61 3.58 7.25
C ILE A 132 1.48 3.36 5.73
N ALA A 133 2.06 2.29 5.18
CA ALA A 133 1.89 1.93 3.77
C ALA A 133 0.43 1.65 3.42
N ALA A 134 -0.30 0.95 4.28
CA ALA A 134 -1.73 0.68 4.11
C ALA A 134 -2.56 1.96 4.10
N ILE A 135 -2.32 2.87 5.05
CA ILE A 135 -3.01 4.16 5.13
C ILE A 135 -2.71 5.00 3.88
N MET A 136 -1.45 5.05 3.41
CA MET A 136 -1.12 5.73 2.14
C MET A 136 -1.87 5.12 0.95
N CYS A 137 -2.04 3.79 0.91
CA CYS A 137 -2.82 3.12 -0.13
C CYS A 137 -4.33 3.47 -0.08
N PHE A 138 -4.90 3.70 1.10
CA PHE A 138 -6.32 4.04 1.27
C PHE A 138 -6.62 5.54 1.09
N VAL A 139 -5.74 6.41 1.59
CA VAL A 139 -5.94 7.87 1.57
C VAL A 139 -5.73 8.43 0.16
N ARG A 140 -4.94 7.78 -0.69
CA ARG A 140 -4.61 8.32 -2.00
C ARG A 140 -5.71 8.03 -3.02
N ARG A 141 -6.32 9.11 -3.54
CA ARG A 141 -7.28 9.03 -4.66
C ARG A 141 -6.60 8.38 -5.87
N PRO A 142 -7.27 7.44 -6.58
CA PRO A 142 -6.70 6.83 -7.78
C PRO A 142 -6.34 7.95 -8.75
N LYS A 143 -5.09 7.98 -9.21
CA LYS A 143 -4.73 8.86 -10.33
C LYS A 143 -5.59 8.44 -11.51
N ARG A 144 -6.42 9.37 -11.99
CA ARG A 144 -7.12 9.26 -13.26
C ARG A 144 -6.11 8.78 -14.29
N THR A 145 -6.42 7.66 -14.92
CA THR A 145 -5.62 7.11 -16.00
C THR A 145 -5.65 8.13 -17.13
N HIS A 146 -4.61 8.27 -17.95
CA HIS A 146 -4.63 9.21 -19.08
C HIS A 146 -5.82 8.97 -20.05
N ASN A 147 -6.36 7.74 -20.09
CA ASN A 147 -7.60 7.40 -20.79
C ASN A 147 -8.89 7.90 -20.10
N ASP A 148 -8.87 8.10 -18.77
CA ASP A 148 -9.96 8.74 -18.03
C ASP A 148 -9.95 10.26 -18.26
N ASP A 149 -8.78 10.87 -18.46
CA ASP A 149 -8.67 12.29 -18.83
C ASP A 149 -9.14 12.56 -20.27
N LEU A 150 -8.96 11.61 -21.20
CA LEU A 150 -9.55 11.71 -22.54
C LEU A 150 -11.07 11.63 -22.49
N ARG A 151 -11.64 10.66 -21.75
CA ARG A 151 -13.10 10.56 -21.56
C ARG A 151 -13.70 11.76 -20.82
N TYR A 152 -13.03 12.28 -19.80
CA TYR A 152 -13.49 13.45 -19.05
C TYR A 152 -13.37 14.76 -19.86
N ARG A 153 -12.45 14.82 -20.81
CA ARG A 153 -12.27 15.97 -21.71
C ARG A 153 -13.22 15.93 -22.92
N ASP A 154 -13.70 14.75 -23.31
CA ASP A 154 -14.74 14.61 -24.34
C ASP A 154 -16.14 14.93 -23.80
N ASP A 155 -16.44 14.59 -22.54
CA ASP A 155 -17.75 14.94 -21.93
C ASP A 155 -17.92 16.46 -21.71
N ASP A 156 -16.84 17.23 -21.52
CA ASP A 156 -16.87 18.70 -21.38
C ASP A 156 -16.82 19.45 -22.74
N ARG A 157 -16.70 18.72 -23.86
CA ARG A 157 -16.72 19.28 -25.22
C ARG A 157 -18.05 19.11 -25.94
N GLY A 158 -18.99 18.33 -25.39
CA GLY A 158 -20.32 18.11 -25.97
C GLY A 158 -21.30 19.28 -25.86
N GLY A 159 -20.97 20.34 -25.13
CA GLY A 159 -21.89 21.47 -24.88
C GLY A 159 -21.60 22.75 -25.67
N ARG A 160 -20.67 22.75 -26.64
CA ARG A 160 -20.17 23.99 -27.26
C ARG A 160 -20.01 23.96 -28.78
N THR A 161 -20.70 23.04 -29.47
CA THR A 161 -20.61 22.92 -30.94
C THR A 161 -21.86 23.37 -31.69
N ASP A 162 -22.95 23.69 -30.99
CA ASP A 162 -24.24 23.99 -31.66
C ASP A 162 -24.43 25.47 -32.02
N ASP A 163 -23.50 26.36 -31.67
CA ASP A 163 -23.66 27.81 -31.90
C ASP A 163 -22.88 28.34 -33.14
N TYR A 164 -21.94 27.56 -33.70
CA TYR A 164 -21.18 28.01 -34.87
C TYR A 164 -21.92 27.76 -36.19
N SER A 165 -22.65 26.64 -36.30
CA SER A 165 -23.40 26.29 -37.51
C SER A 165 -24.68 27.11 -37.71
N ARG A 166 -25.23 27.71 -36.63
CA ARG A 166 -26.42 28.56 -36.71
C ARG A 166 -26.09 29.97 -37.21
N ARG A 167 -24.94 30.52 -36.79
CA ARG A 167 -24.49 31.85 -37.27
C ARG A 167 -24.08 31.88 -38.73
N THR A 168 -23.50 30.80 -39.26
CA THR A 168 -23.13 30.76 -40.68
C THR A 168 -24.35 30.65 -41.58
N HIS A 169 -25.39 29.90 -41.17
CA HIS A 169 -26.64 29.83 -41.94
C HIS A 169 -27.42 31.16 -41.95
N ASP A 170 -27.42 31.90 -40.84
CA ASP A 170 -28.10 33.20 -40.74
C ASP A 170 -27.33 34.32 -41.47
N ALA A 171 -26.00 34.21 -41.59
CA ALA A 171 -25.17 35.16 -42.31
C ALA A 171 -25.25 34.95 -43.84
N GLU A 172 -25.28 33.70 -44.30
CA GLU A 172 -25.39 33.37 -45.72
C GLU A 172 -26.79 33.74 -46.26
N SER A 173 -27.86 33.43 -45.52
CA SER A 173 -29.23 33.78 -45.92
C SER A 173 -29.49 35.29 -46.01
N ARG A 174 -28.80 36.12 -45.20
CA ARG A 174 -28.88 37.59 -45.29
C ARG A 174 -28.14 38.17 -46.49
N THR A 175 -27.13 37.46 -46.99
CA THR A 175 -26.29 37.94 -48.09
C THR A 175 -26.99 37.70 -49.43
N ASP A 176 -27.71 36.57 -49.55
CA ASP A 176 -28.51 36.25 -50.74
C ASP A 176 -29.75 37.16 -50.88
N GLU A 177 -30.44 37.50 -49.78
CA GLU A 177 -31.54 38.49 -49.82
C GLU A 177 -31.05 39.90 -50.23
N ALA A 178 -29.84 40.29 -49.82
CA ALA A 178 -29.27 41.60 -50.15
C ALA A 178 -28.78 41.70 -51.60
N LEU A 179 -28.38 40.57 -52.21
CA LEU A 179 -28.02 40.47 -53.63
C LEU A 179 -29.27 40.46 -54.52
N HIS A 180 -30.32 39.74 -54.14
CA HIS A 180 -31.56 39.66 -54.93
C HIS A 180 -32.36 40.98 -54.95
N LYS A 181 -32.17 41.87 -53.96
CA LYS A 181 -32.84 43.18 -53.91
C LYS A 181 -32.16 44.27 -54.77
N LYS A 182 -30.95 44.03 -55.27
CA LYS A 182 -30.21 45.03 -56.08
C LYS A 182 -30.45 44.92 -57.58
N GLU A 183 -31.09 43.85 -58.07
CA GLU A 183 -31.36 43.69 -59.50
C GLU A 183 -32.70 44.31 -59.96
N ASP A 184 -33.60 44.66 -59.04
CA ASP A 184 -34.93 45.23 -59.33
C ASP A 184 -35.00 46.77 -59.23
N THR A 185 -33.98 47.49 -59.71
CA THR A 185 -34.13 48.94 -59.95
C THR A 185 -34.54 49.19 -61.40
N PRO A 186 -35.77 49.70 -61.66
CA PRO A 186 -36.19 50.00 -63.02
C PRO A 186 -35.40 51.19 -63.58
N TYR A 187 -34.86 51.01 -64.79
CA TYR A 187 -34.22 52.05 -65.58
C TYR A 187 -35.14 53.27 -65.71
N ARG A 188 -34.67 54.44 -65.26
CA ARG A 188 -35.35 55.73 -65.47
C ARG A 188 -34.62 56.48 -66.58
N PRO A 189 -35.18 56.58 -67.80
CA PRO A 189 -34.59 57.45 -68.81
C PRO A 189 -34.80 58.93 -68.43
N LEU A 190 -33.84 59.74 -68.88
CA LEU A 190 -33.61 61.16 -68.59
C LEU A 190 -34.82 62.06 -68.83
#